data_AF-A0A0B2ADX3-F1
#
_entry.id   AF-A0A0B2ADX3-F1
#
_cell.length_a   1.000
_cell.length_b   1.000
_cell.length_c   1.000
_cell.angle_alpha   90.00
_cell.angle_beta   90.00
_cell.angle_gamma   90.00
#
_symmetry.space_group_name_H-M   'P 1'
#
loop_
_entity.id
_entity.type
_entity.pdbx_description
1 polymer ?
#
loop_
_entity_poly.entity_id
_entity_poly.type
_entity_poly.pdbx_seq_one_letter_code
_entity_poly.pdbx_strand_id
1 'polypeptide(L)'
;MKEKTRTRLRVAGTAAALVAGSVALAAPAMAATAFPGYNVADSKVDASPGDQVTLHWSYWNAGSSDISGITGGQAVFHAPKGTSFVTQSSVKTEYAKNGGILTPAAQNLSGCTLSDANATLTCQVPGGWNWPADVIFRFDPKVVVADDAAAGTYSAAADVTLTAAGGTYTIDDGTLDVNIIAAAGAPVVEPGGLAVAGGAAAVAAAGIGTMFVVRRRKQPQAD
;
A
#
# COMPACT_ATOMS: atom_id res chain seq x y z
N MET A 1 54.02 -23.55 -49.61
CA MET A 1 52.57 -23.57 -49.33
C MET A 1 52.09 -22.13 -49.30
N LYS A 2 51.21 -21.70 -50.22
CA LYS A 2 50.66 -20.34 -50.28
C LYS A 2 49.16 -20.42 -49.98
N GLU A 3 48.78 -19.89 -48.82
CA GLU A 3 47.41 -19.89 -48.33
C GLU A 3 46.64 -18.70 -48.90
N LYS A 4 45.49 -18.97 -49.52
CA LYS A 4 44.69 -18.02 -50.31
C LYS A 4 43.48 -17.58 -49.49
N THR A 5 43.62 -16.48 -48.75
CA THR A 5 42.55 -15.87 -47.94
C THR A 5 41.47 -15.27 -48.86
N ARG A 6 40.24 -15.77 -48.76
CA ARG A 6 39.07 -15.25 -49.48
C ARG A 6 38.26 -14.32 -48.58
N THR A 7 38.33 -13.03 -48.88
CA THR A 7 37.48 -11.98 -48.29
C THR A 7 36.06 -12.13 -48.83
N ARG A 8 35.09 -12.39 -47.94
CA ARG A 8 33.66 -12.40 -48.29
C ARG A 8 33.07 -11.00 -48.09
N LEU A 9 32.65 -10.39 -49.19
CA LEU A 9 31.91 -9.14 -49.22
C LEU A 9 30.48 -9.38 -48.71
N ARG A 10 30.10 -8.75 -47.59
CA ARG A 10 28.72 -8.76 -47.09
C ARG A 10 27.97 -7.58 -47.71
N VAL A 11 26.99 -7.88 -48.55
CA VAL A 11 26.06 -6.89 -49.10
C VAL A 11 25.06 -6.55 -48.00
N ALA A 12 25.11 -5.30 -47.52
CA ALA A 12 24.13 -4.77 -46.57
C ALA A 12 22.84 -4.45 -47.33
N GLY A 13 21.81 -5.28 -47.15
CA GLY A 13 20.47 -5.02 -47.67
C GLY A 13 19.76 -4.00 -46.79
N THR A 14 19.50 -2.81 -47.33
CA THR A 14 18.71 -1.77 -46.69
C THR A 14 17.22 -2.16 -46.78
N ALA A 15 16.67 -2.71 -45.71
CA ALA A 15 15.24 -2.97 -45.62
C ALA A 15 14.50 -1.66 -45.28
N ALA A 16 13.72 -1.15 -46.22
CA ALA A 16 12.81 -0.03 -45.97
C ALA A 16 11.63 -0.52 -45.12
N ALA A 17 11.61 -0.15 -43.85
CA ALA A 17 10.47 -0.39 -42.97
C ALA A 17 9.36 0.63 -43.27
N LEU A 18 8.26 0.17 -43.84
CA LEU A 18 7.02 0.95 -43.95
C LEU A 18 6.43 1.14 -42.54
N VAL A 19 6.54 2.36 -42.02
CA VAL A 19 5.84 2.77 -40.79
C VAL A 19 4.39 3.04 -41.16
N ALA A 20 3.52 2.04 -40.98
CA ALA A 20 2.08 2.25 -40.99
C ALA A 20 1.71 3.07 -39.75
N GLY A 21 1.49 4.37 -39.94
CA GLY A 21 1.06 5.27 -38.89
C GLY A 21 -0.38 5.00 -38.48
N SER A 22 -0.57 4.31 -37.36
CA SER A 22 -1.87 4.20 -36.71
C SER A 22 -2.27 5.56 -36.15
N VAL A 23 -3.26 6.21 -36.77
CA VAL A 23 -3.89 7.42 -36.21
C VAL A 23 -4.82 6.95 -35.10
N ALA A 24 -4.36 7.01 -33.84
CA ALA A 24 -5.23 6.79 -32.69
C ALA A 24 -6.19 7.99 -32.58
N LEU A 25 -7.46 7.78 -32.93
CA LEU A 25 -8.53 8.72 -32.60
C LEU A 25 -8.66 8.76 -31.08
N ALA A 26 -8.16 9.82 -30.46
CA ALA A 26 -8.35 10.06 -29.03
C ALA A 26 -9.85 10.24 -28.78
N ALA A 27 -10.46 9.31 -28.05
CA ALA A 27 -11.82 9.50 -27.57
C ALA A 27 -11.88 10.77 -26.70
N PRO A 28 -12.98 11.55 -26.77
CA PRO A 28 -13.13 12.72 -25.92
C PRO A 28 -13.05 12.29 -24.46
N ALA A 29 -12.12 12.90 -23.71
CA ALA A 29 -12.03 12.69 -22.28
C ALA A 29 -13.30 13.23 -21.63
N MET A 30 -14.11 12.35 -21.04
CA MET A 30 -15.19 12.76 -20.14
C MET A 30 -14.55 13.56 -19.02
N ALA A 31 -15.04 14.78 -18.74
CA ALA A 31 -14.54 15.57 -17.63
C ALA A 31 -14.74 14.78 -16.33
N ALA A 32 -13.67 14.60 -15.56
CA ALA A 32 -13.76 13.98 -14.24
C ALA A 32 -14.54 14.92 -13.32
N THR A 33 -15.52 14.35 -12.60
CA THR A 33 -16.22 15.06 -11.53
C THR A 33 -15.36 14.97 -10.27
N ALA A 34 -15.14 16.09 -9.59
CA ALA A 34 -14.47 16.08 -8.29
C ALA A 34 -15.28 15.20 -7.31
N PHE A 35 -14.60 14.37 -6.54
CA PHE A 35 -15.26 13.58 -5.50
C PHE A 35 -15.92 14.50 -4.46
N PRO A 36 -17.20 14.29 -4.10
CA PRO A 36 -17.94 15.16 -3.19
C PRO A 36 -17.55 14.97 -1.71
N GLY A 37 -16.33 14.53 -1.44
CA GLY A 37 -15.85 14.14 -0.12
C GLY A 37 -14.46 14.66 0.16
N TYR A 38 -13.83 14.12 1.20
CA TYR A 38 -12.49 14.53 1.61
C TYR A 38 -11.74 13.39 2.30
N ASN A 39 -10.41 13.49 2.27
CA ASN A 39 -9.51 12.65 3.05
C ASN A 39 -9.73 12.88 4.56
N VAL A 40 -10.01 11.80 5.28
CA VAL A 40 -10.03 11.78 6.73
C VAL A 40 -8.62 11.45 7.18
N ALA A 41 -7.88 12.47 7.62
CA ALA A 41 -6.53 12.29 8.12
C ALA A 41 -6.55 11.32 9.32
N ASP A 42 -6.17 10.07 9.06
CA ASP A 42 -5.93 9.10 10.10
C ASP A 42 -4.68 9.49 10.90
N SER A 43 -4.62 9.01 12.14
CA SER A 43 -3.48 9.24 13.02
C SER A 43 -2.17 8.80 12.36
N LYS A 44 -1.16 9.66 12.49
CA LYS A 44 0.25 9.40 12.15
C LYS A 44 0.68 7.97 12.54
N VAL A 45 1.32 7.26 11.61
CA VAL A 45 1.82 5.89 11.85
C VAL A 45 3.27 5.97 12.32
N ASP A 46 3.58 5.46 13.51
CA ASP A 46 4.96 5.31 13.98
C ASP A 46 5.55 3.98 13.49
N ALA A 47 6.77 4.03 12.96
CA ALA A 47 7.49 2.88 12.41
C ALA A 47 9.01 2.99 12.66
N SER A 48 9.68 1.88 12.87
CA SER A 48 11.15 1.81 12.96
C SER A 48 11.75 1.30 11.65
N PRO A 49 13.04 1.58 11.36
CA PRO A 49 13.77 0.91 10.28
C PRO A 49 13.63 -0.62 10.34
N GLY A 50 13.32 -1.24 9.21
CA GLY A 50 13.07 -2.67 9.08
C GLY A 50 11.62 -3.11 9.36
N ASP A 51 10.77 -2.25 9.91
CA ASP A 51 9.37 -2.60 10.19
C ASP A 51 8.55 -2.74 8.91
N GLN A 52 7.61 -3.70 8.92
CA GLN A 52 6.50 -3.72 7.97
C GLN A 52 5.27 -3.09 8.63
N VAL A 53 4.77 -2.00 8.06
CA VAL A 53 3.62 -1.26 8.59
C VAL A 53 2.47 -1.21 7.58
N THR A 54 1.25 -1.11 8.10
CA THR A 54 0.04 -0.87 7.30
C THR A 54 -0.25 0.61 7.32
N LEU A 55 -0.45 1.20 6.14
CA LEU A 55 -0.78 2.59 5.98
C LEU A 55 -2.30 2.72 5.76
N HIS A 56 -2.93 3.74 6.33
CA HIS A 56 -4.39 3.85 6.43
C HIS A 56 -4.89 5.09 5.68
N TRP A 57 -5.36 4.94 4.44
CA TRP A 57 -6.00 6.05 3.71
C TRP A 57 -7.50 5.95 3.87
N SER A 58 -8.09 6.94 4.53
CA SER A 58 -9.52 6.99 4.79
C SER A 58 -10.14 8.16 4.05
N TYR A 59 -11.25 7.91 3.34
CA TYR A 59 -11.97 8.95 2.62
C TYR A 59 -13.44 8.93 3.04
N TRP A 60 -14.01 10.11 3.27
CA TRP A 60 -15.42 10.27 3.62
C TRP A 60 -16.18 10.77 2.39
N ASN A 61 -17.22 10.05 1.96
CA ASN A 61 -18.21 10.62 1.03
C ASN A 61 -19.11 11.62 1.77
N ALA A 62 -18.72 12.90 1.77
CA ALA A 62 -19.47 13.99 2.39
C ALA A 62 -20.60 14.54 1.49
N GLY A 63 -20.83 13.92 0.33
CA GLY A 63 -21.89 14.28 -0.58
C GLY A 63 -23.28 13.99 0.01
N SER A 64 -24.29 14.68 -0.48
CA SER A 64 -25.69 14.45 -0.09
C SER A 64 -26.31 13.19 -0.73
N SER A 65 -25.54 12.46 -1.55
CA SER A 65 -26.02 11.31 -2.32
C SER A 65 -24.96 10.22 -2.42
N ASP A 66 -25.43 8.98 -2.54
CA ASP A 66 -24.60 7.82 -2.79
C ASP A 66 -23.90 7.91 -4.15
N ILE A 67 -22.64 7.49 -4.20
CA ILE A 67 -21.98 7.17 -5.47
C ILE A 67 -22.37 5.73 -5.80
N SER A 68 -23.41 5.60 -6.61
CA SER A 68 -24.02 4.32 -6.96
C SER A 68 -23.50 3.75 -8.28
N GLY A 69 -23.51 2.42 -8.36
CA GLY A 69 -23.15 1.70 -9.57
C GLY A 69 -21.68 1.87 -9.94
N ILE A 70 -20.76 1.76 -8.96
CA ILE A 70 -19.33 1.74 -9.26
C ILE A 70 -19.05 0.48 -10.09
N THR A 71 -18.54 0.69 -11.29
CA THR A 71 -18.22 -0.37 -12.27
C THR A 71 -16.74 -0.73 -12.27
N GLY A 72 -15.89 0.14 -11.74
CA GLY A 72 -14.47 -0.11 -11.55
C GLY A 72 -13.72 1.17 -11.24
N GLY A 73 -12.41 1.15 -11.44
CA GLY A 73 -11.55 2.31 -11.19
C GLY A 73 -10.12 1.90 -10.89
N GLN A 74 -9.33 2.85 -10.43
CA GLN A 74 -7.93 2.66 -10.09
C GLN A 74 -7.60 3.42 -8.82
N ALA A 75 -6.82 2.80 -7.94
CA ALA A 75 -6.22 3.47 -6.79
C ALA A 75 -4.69 3.41 -6.95
N VAL A 76 -4.04 4.56 -6.85
CA VAL A 76 -2.59 4.71 -6.91
C VAL A 76 -2.13 5.22 -5.56
N PHE A 77 -1.24 4.48 -4.90
CA PHE A 77 -0.66 4.85 -3.63
C PHE A 77 0.83 5.14 -3.81
N HIS A 78 1.33 6.18 -3.15
CA HIS A 78 2.74 6.55 -3.16
C HIS A 78 3.33 6.33 -1.78
N ALA A 79 4.42 5.57 -1.72
CA ALA A 79 5.12 5.27 -0.49
C ALA A 79 5.81 6.54 0.03
N PRO A 80 5.76 6.80 1.35
CA PRO A 80 6.54 7.88 1.94
C PRO A 80 8.04 7.61 1.78
N LYS A 81 8.84 8.69 1.76
CA LYS A 81 10.31 8.60 1.65
C LYS A 81 10.87 7.68 2.75
N GLY A 82 11.83 6.84 2.37
CA GLY A 82 12.45 5.86 3.29
C GLY A 82 11.63 4.59 3.49
N THR A 83 10.55 4.40 2.70
CA THR A 83 9.74 3.18 2.70
C THR A 83 9.53 2.67 1.28
N SER A 84 9.09 1.42 1.14
CA SER A 84 8.68 0.83 -0.13
C SER A 84 7.48 -0.09 0.08
N PHE A 85 6.58 -0.17 -0.90
CA PHE A 85 5.49 -1.14 -0.82
C PHE A 85 6.01 -2.57 -0.91
N VAL A 86 5.42 -3.45 -0.12
CA VAL A 86 5.66 -4.89 -0.26
C VAL A 86 4.82 -5.48 -1.40
N THR A 87 5.24 -6.63 -1.93
CA THR A 87 4.43 -7.34 -2.93
C THR A 87 3.10 -7.77 -2.30
N GLN A 88 2.01 -7.23 -2.82
CA GLN A 88 0.64 -7.56 -2.42
C GLN A 88 -0.25 -7.55 -3.65
N SER A 89 -1.07 -8.59 -3.83
CA SER A 89 -1.99 -8.73 -4.98
C SER A 89 -3.34 -8.07 -4.72
N SER A 90 -3.65 -7.76 -3.46
CA SER A 90 -4.84 -7.07 -3.00
C SER A 90 -4.52 -6.11 -1.87
N VAL A 91 -5.36 -5.09 -1.72
CA VAL A 91 -5.33 -4.14 -0.59
C VAL A 91 -6.66 -4.24 0.13
N LYS A 92 -6.60 -4.45 1.45
CA LYS A 92 -7.79 -4.59 2.29
C LYS A 92 -8.56 -3.28 2.29
N THR A 93 -9.89 -3.41 2.27
CA THR A 93 -10.80 -2.27 2.38
C THR A 93 -11.71 -2.45 3.59
N GLU A 94 -11.95 -1.37 4.31
CA GLU A 94 -12.89 -1.30 5.43
C GLU A 94 -13.82 -0.11 5.24
N TYR A 95 -14.96 -0.11 5.93
CA TYR A 95 -15.88 1.02 5.91
C TYR A 95 -16.50 1.28 7.27
N ALA A 96 -16.86 2.53 7.52
CA ALA A 96 -17.58 2.97 8.71
C ALA A 96 -18.67 3.95 8.31
N LYS A 97 -19.87 3.74 8.85
CA LYS A 97 -20.98 4.68 8.70
C LYS A 97 -20.88 5.74 9.80
N ASN A 98 -20.99 7.02 9.45
CA ASN A 98 -21.00 8.15 10.37
C ASN A 98 -19.81 8.16 11.35
N GLY A 99 -18.61 7.79 10.88
CA GLY A 99 -17.40 7.72 11.73
C GLY A 99 -17.40 6.62 12.79
N GLY A 100 -18.27 5.61 12.68
CA GLY A 100 -18.36 4.48 13.60
C GLY A 100 -17.17 3.50 13.51
N ILE A 101 -17.39 2.29 14.03
CA ILE A 101 -16.37 1.21 13.99
C ILE A 101 -16.17 0.75 12.54
N LEU A 102 -14.92 0.75 12.10
CA LEU A 102 -14.55 0.23 10.79
C LEU A 102 -14.82 -1.28 10.72
N THR A 103 -15.57 -1.66 9.68
CA THR A 103 -15.96 -3.04 9.39
C THR A 103 -15.31 -3.47 8.08
N PRO A 104 -14.81 -4.72 7.96
CA PRO A 104 -14.31 -5.23 6.70
C PRO A 104 -15.32 -5.06 5.56
N ALA A 105 -14.89 -4.46 4.46
CA ALA A 105 -15.69 -4.39 3.24
C ALA A 105 -15.67 -5.75 2.53
N ALA A 106 -16.77 -6.09 1.84
CA ALA A 106 -16.81 -7.30 1.03
C ALA A 106 -15.85 -7.24 -0.16
N GLN A 107 -15.61 -6.03 -0.68
CA GLN A 107 -14.76 -5.78 -1.84
C GLN A 107 -13.44 -5.17 -1.39
N ASN A 108 -12.34 -5.83 -1.76
CA ASN A 108 -10.97 -5.33 -1.59
C ASN A 108 -10.46 -4.80 -2.94
N LEU A 109 -9.46 -3.92 -2.92
CA LEU A 109 -8.75 -3.60 -4.15
C LEU A 109 -7.98 -4.83 -4.64
N SER A 110 -7.85 -4.99 -5.95
CA SER A 110 -7.27 -6.19 -6.57
C SER A 110 -6.35 -5.84 -7.73
N GLY A 111 -5.61 -6.84 -8.26
CA GLY A 111 -4.72 -6.62 -9.40
C GLY A 111 -3.63 -5.58 -9.10
N CYS A 112 -3.16 -5.55 -7.86
CA CYS A 112 -2.18 -4.58 -7.41
C CYS A 112 -0.79 -4.86 -8.02
N THR A 113 -0.15 -3.81 -8.52
CA THR A 113 1.16 -3.86 -9.19
C THR A 113 2.08 -2.77 -8.64
N LEU A 114 3.37 -3.09 -8.59
CA LEU A 114 4.41 -2.17 -8.12
C LEU A 114 5.13 -1.52 -9.30
N SER A 115 5.43 -0.23 -9.18
CA SER A 115 6.30 0.51 -10.10
C SER A 115 7.29 1.39 -9.32
N ASP A 116 8.18 2.09 -10.03
CA ASP A 116 9.09 3.10 -9.48
C ASP A 116 9.95 2.59 -8.31
N ALA A 117 10.59 1.44 -8.51
CA ALA A 117 11.35 0.74 -7.46
C ALA A 117 10.52 0.45 -6.20
N ASN A 118 9.25 0.04 -6.40
CA ASN A 118 8.26 -0.24 -5.35
C ASN A 118 7.79 1.00 -4.56
N ALA A 119 8.06 2.20 -5.06
CA ALA A 119 7.55 3.44 -4.45
C ALA A 119 6.08 3.72 -4.81
N THR A 120 5.55 3.08 -5.85
CA THR A 120 4.16 3.27 -6.28
C THR A 120 3.45 1.92 -6.30
N LEU A 121 2.25 1.86 -5.71
CA LEU A 121 1.36 0.71 -5.75
C LEU A 121 0.08 1.10 -6.50
N THR A 122 -0.16 0.46 -7.64
CA THR A 122 -1.38 0.68 -8.43
C THR A 122 -2.29 -0.52 -8.31
N CYS A 123 -3.52 -0.31 -7.84
CA CYS A 123 -4.54 -1.34 -7.68
C CYS A 123 -5.80 -1.01 -8.48
N GLN A 124 -6.53 -2.05 -8.88
CA GLN A 124 -7.84 -1.94 -9.51
C GLN A 124 -8.92 -1.86 -8.44
N VAL A 125 -9.84 -0.90 -8.62
CA VAL A 125 -11.07 -0.83 -7.85
C VAL A 125 -12.07 -1.79 -8.51
N PRO A 126 -12.57 -2.82 -7.80
CA PRO A 126 -13.57 -3.72 -8.38
C PRO A 126 -14.90 -2.99 -8.62
N GLY A 127 -15.72 -3.50 -9.54
CA GLY A 127 -17.09 -3.05 -9.72
C GLY A 127 -18.07 -3.67 -8.72
N GLY A 128 -19.35 -3.30 -8.85
CA GLY A 128 -20.46 -3.94 -8.14
C GLY A 128 -20.66 -3.47 -6.70
N TRP A 129 -20.15 -2.29 -6.34
CA TRP A 129 -20.36 -1.69 -5.02
C TRP A 129 -20.90 -0.26 -5.15
N ASN A 130 -21.49 0.22 -4.06
CA ASN A 130 -21.93 1.59 -3.90
C ASN A 130 -21.11 2.20 -2.77
N TRP A 131 -20.82 3.49 -2.86
CA TRP A 131 -20.25 4.27 -1.77
C TRP A 131 -21.34 5.18 -1.21
N PRO A 132 -22.01 4.80 -0.13
CA PRO A 132 -23.12 5.57 0.40
C PRO A 132 -22.68 6.96 0.87
N ALA A 133 -23.60 7.92 0.86
CA ALA A 133 -23.39 9.18 1.57
C ALA A 133 -23.12 8.92 3.06
N ASP A 134 -22.27 9.76 3.65
CA ASP A 134 -21.94 9.70 5.08
C ASP A 134 -21.19 8.41 5.51
N VAL A 135 -20.45 7.80 4.56
CA VAL A 135 -19.63 6.60 4.80
C VAL A 135 -18.17 6.89 4.52
N ILE A 136 -17.33 6.46 5.45
CA ILE A 136 -15.88 6.43 5.32
C ILE A 136 -15.49 5.08 4.72
N PHE A 137 -14.62 5.09 3.71
CA PHE A 137 -13.90 3.91 3.25
C PHE A 137 -12.41 4.06 3.56
N ARG A 138 -11.80 2.99 4.07
CA ARG A 138 -10.38 2.92 4.38
C ARG A 138 -9.68 1.88 3.50
N PHE A 139 -8.51 2.24 2.98
CA PHE A 139 -7.62 1.36 2.22
C PHE A 139 -6.31 1.12 2.99
N ASP A 140 -5.92 -0.14 3.10
CA ASP A 140 -4.85 -0.59 4.00
C ASP A 140 -3.66 -1.27 3.26
N PRO A 141 -2.91 -0.59 2.36
CA PRO A 141 -1.74 -1.20 1.76
C PRO A 141 -0.56 -1.22 2.74
N LYS A 142 0.34 -2.18 2.52
CA LYS A 142 1.51 -2.40 3.39
C LYS A 142 2.80 -1.87 2.78
N VAL A 143 3.65 -1.29 3.63
CA VAL A 143 5.01 -0.86 3.29
C VAL A 143 6.03 -1.52 4.22
N VAL A 144 7.28 -1.57 3.77
CA VAL A 144 8.45 -1.84 4.61
C VAL A 144 9.29 -0.57 4.72
N VAL A 145 9.76 -0.27 5.93
CA VAL A 145 10.68 0.84 6.20
C VAL A 145 12.10 0.37 5.91
N ALA A 146 12.86 1.13 5.13
CA ALA A 146 14.25 0.79 4.84
C ALA A 146 15.10 0.77 6.12
N ASP A 147 16.07 -0.15 6.20
CA ASP A 147 16.95 -0.31 7.37
C ASP A 147 17.80 0.94 7.67
N ASP A 148 18.06 1.75 6.65
CA ASP A 148 18.83 2.99 6.73
C ASP A 148 17.95 4.26 6.72
N ALA A 149 16.62 4.10 6.87
CA ALA A 149 15.71 5.23 6.85
C ALA A 149 16.00 6.20 8.00
N ALA A 150 16.20 7.48 7.66
CA ALA A 150 16.42 8.52 8.64
C ALA A 150 15.14 8.79 9.46
N ALA A 151 15.29 9.01 10.75
CA ALA A 151 14.17 9.41 11.61
C ALA A 151 13.56 10.74 11.14
N GLY A 152 12.23 10.84 11.18
CA GLY A 152 11.51 12.02 10.70
C GLY A 152 10.04 11.71 10.36
N THR A 153 9.30 12.75 9.99
CA THR A 153 7.93 12.59 9.46
C THR A 153 7.94 12.75 7.95
N TYR A 154 7.36 11.78 7.27
CA TYR A 154 7.31 11.73 5.81
C TYR A 154 5.88 11.54 5.34
N SER A 155 5.45 12.41 4.44
CA SER A 155 4.11 12.34 3.87
C SER A 155 4.05 11.37 2.69
N ALA A 156 2.92 10.72 2.57
CA ALA A 156 2.51 9.82 1.50
C ALA A 156 1.29 10.40 0.80
N ALA A 157 1.14 10.10 -0.48
CA ALA A 157 0.01 10.54 -1.29
C ALA A 157 -0.78 9.35 -1.84
N ALA A 158 -2.06 9.53 -2.13
CA ALA A 158 -2.86 8.56 -2.85
C ALA A 158 -3.90 9.25 -3.74
N ASP A 159 -4.09 8.66 -4.92
CA ASP A 159 -5.06 9.08 -5.92
C ASP A 159 -6.04 7.93 -6.18
N VAL A 160 -7.34 8.20 -6.09
CA VAL A 160 -8.38 7.20 -6.37
C VAL A 160 -9.31 7.72 -7.44
N THR A 161 -9.41 6.98 -8.53
CA THR A 161 -10.39 7.21 -9.59
C THR A 161 -11.45 6.12 -9.56
N LEU A 162 -12.72 6.51 -9.49
CA LEU A 162 -13.88 5.62 -9.51
C LEU A 162 -14.67 5.86 -10.79
N THR A 163 -15.03 4.80 -11.50
CA THR A 163 -15.97 4.85 -12.62
C THR A 163 -17.32 4.34 -12.16
N ALA A 164 -18.33 5.19 -12.18
CA ALA A 164 -19.67 4.86 -11.71
C ALA A 164 -20.75 5.29 -12.73
N ALA A 165 -22.02 4.94 -12.44
CA ALA A 165 -23.13 5.24 -13.35
C ALA A 165 -23.30 6.74 -13.65
N GLY A 166 -22.94 7.61 -12.68
CA GLY A 166 -22.98 9.06 -12.83
C GLY A 166 -21.74 9.70 -13.47
N GLY A 167 -20.72 8.90 -13.83
CA GLY A 167 -19.47 9.38 -14.41
C GLY A 167 -18.23 8.94 -13.62
N THR A 168 -17.11 9.61 -13.89
CA THR A 168 -15.84 9.36 -13.22
C THR A 168 -15.67 10.32 -12.05
N TYR A 169 -15.31 9.79 -10.88
CA TYR A 169 -14.98 10.55 -9.68
C TYR A 169 -13.50 10.41 -9.38
N THR A 170 -12.82 11.52 -9.12
CA THR A 170 -11.40 11.52 -8.74
C THR A 170 -11.24 12.08 -7.33
N ILE A 171 -10.42 11.39 -6.54
CA ILE A 171 -9.97 11.74 -5.21
C ILE A 171 -8.46 11.92 -5.28
N ASP A 172 -7.96 13.14 -5.11
CA ASP A 172 -6.55 13.53 -5.24
C ASP A 172 -6.00 14.25 -3.99
N ASP A 173 -6.78 14.26 -2.90
CA ASP A 173 -6.45 14.88 -1.62
C ASP A 173 -5.94 13.88 -0.57
N GLY A 174 -5.66 12.64 -0.98
CA GLY A 174 -5.22 11.57 -0.11
C GLY A 174 -3.83 11.83 0.44
N THR A 175 -3.72 12.29 1.67
CA THR A 175 -2.44 12.50 2.36
C THR A 175 -2.37 11.73 3.67
N LEU A 176 -1.22 11.11 3.95
CA LEU A 176 -0.96 10.44 5.23
C LEU A 176 0.50 10.67 5.66
N ASP A 177 0.73 10.83 6.96
CA ASP A 177 2.08 10.98 7.52
C ASP A 177 2.56 9.70 8.22
N VAL A 178 3.81 9.32 7.92
CA VAL A 178 4.54 8.26 8.62
C VAL A 178 5.68 8.88 9.43
N ASN A 179 5.70 8.60 10.73
CA ASN A 179 6.84 8.86 11.59
C ASN A 179 7.81 7.69 11.51
N ILE A 180 9.01 7.93 11.02
CA ILE A 180 10.11 7.00 11.23
C ILE A 180 10.79 7.40 12.53
N ILE A 181 10.71 6.54 13.54
CA ILE A 181 11.44 6.70 14.80
C ILE A 181 12.84 6.12 14.66
N ALA A 182 13.82 6.71 15.34
CA ALA A 182 15.17 6.18 15.32
C ALA A 182 15.14 4.72 15.82
N ALA A 183 15.83 3.82 15.11
CA ALA A 183 16.04 2.46 15.58
C ALA A 183 16.59 2.54 17.00
N ALA A 184 16.02 1.77 17.93
CA ALA A 184 16.59 1.63 19.26
C ALA A 184 18.02 1.12 19.07
N GLY A 185 19.00 2.01 19.24
CA GLY A 185 20.39 1.65 19.02
C GLY A 185 20.68 0.39 19.81
N ALA A 186 21.28 -0.62 19.16
CA ALA A 186 21.76 -1.80 19.87
C ALA A 186 22.50 -1.29 21.12
N PRO A 187 22.26 -1.87 22.31
CA PRO A 187 22.92 -1.41 23.52
C PRO A 187 24.41 -1.36 23.21
N VAL A 188 24.98 -0.15 23.29
CA VAL A 188 26.40 0.05 23.03
C VAL A 188 27.10 -0.72 24.14
N VAL A 189 27.49 -1.96 23.85
CA VAL A 189 28.36 -2.74 24.72
C VAL A 189 29.69 -2.03 24.64
N GLU A 190 29.97 -1.13 25.59
CA GLU A 190 31.26 -0.46 25.67
C GLU A 190 32.36 -1.54 25.69
N PRO A 191 33.25 -1.60 24.69
CA PRO A 191 34.27 -2.64 24.57
C PRO A 191 35.38 -2.56 25.64
N GLY A 192 35.19 -1.78 26.71
CA GLY A 192 36.15 -1.63 27.82
C GLY A 192 35.60 -2.01 29.20
N GLY A 193 34.31 -2.34 29.33
CA GLY A 193 33.68 -2.64 30.61
C GLY A 193 33.87 -4.08 31.07
N LEU A 194 35.12 -4.57 31.11
CA LEU A 194 35.48 -5.82 31.80
C LEU A 194 35.40 -5.59 33.31
N ALA A 195 34.22 -5.27 33.82
CA ALA A 195 33.91 -5.39 35.23
C ALA A 195 33.82 -6.89 35.50
N VAL A 196 34.98 -7.48 35.80
CA VAL A 196 35.11 -8.73 36.55
C VAL A 196 34.49 -8.48 37.94
N ALA A 197 33.17 -8.37 38.01
CA ALA A 197 32.44 -8.54 39.25
C ALA A 197 32.32 -10.05 39.45
N GLY A 198 33.37 -10.64 40.00
CA GLY A 198 33.32 -11.97 40.58
C GLY A 198 32.14 -12.02 41.55
N GLY A 199 31.09 -12.72 41.14
CA GLY A 199 29.84 -12.79 41.87
C GLY A 199 29.04 -13.97 41.35
N ALA A 200 29.45 -15.15 41.79
CA ALA A 200 28.73 -16.39 41.58
C ALA A 200 27.26 -16.23 42.00
N ALA A 201 26.35 -16.49 41.06
CA ALA A 201 25.00 -16.98 41.36
C ALA A 201 24.47 -17.71 40.14
N ALA A 202 24.76 -19.02 40.09
CA ALA A 202 23.91 -19.95 39.39
C ALA A 202 22.50 -19.87 39.98
N VAL A 203 21.49 -19.60 39.14
CA VAL A 203 20.12 -20.04 39.42
C VAL A 203 19.54 -20.59 38.12
N ALA A 204 19.45 -21.92 38.09
CA ALA A 204 18.55 -22.65 37.21
C ALA A 204 17.09 -22.41 37.62
N ALA A 205 16.19 -22.22 36.65
CA ALA A 205 14.77 -22.57 36.74
C ALA A 205 14.16 -22.42 35.33
N ALA A 206 13.89 -23.52 34.65
CA ALA A 206 12.65 -24.29 34.72
C ALA A 206 11.52 -23.62 33.89
N GLY A 207 11.08 -24.35 32.87
CA GLY A 207 10.00 -23.94 32.00
C GLY A 207 8.70 -23.65 32.76
N ILE A 208 7.99 -22.65 32.30
CA ILE A 208 6.58 -22.42 32.65
C ILE A 208 5.83 -22.45 31.33
N GLY A 209 5.26 -23.61 31.02
CA GLY A 209 4.19 -23.72 30.05
C GLY A 209 2.97 -23.00 30.60
N THR A 210 2.60 -21.89 29.99
CA THR A 210 1.32 -21.22 30.25
C THR A 210 0.23 -22.00 29.51
N MET A 211 -0.46 -22.88 30.23
CA MET A 211 -1.76 -23.40 29.80
C MET A 211 -2.75 -22.24 29.71
N PHE A 212 -3.07 -21.83 28.50
CA PHE A 212 -4.27 -21.04 28.24
C PHE A 212 -5.50 -21.93 28.43
N VAL A 213 -6.18 -21.77 29.55
CA VAL A 213 -7.50 -22.35 29.80
C VAL A 213 -8.52 -21.62 28.93
N VAL A 214 -8.89 -22.23 27.79
CA VAL A 214 -10.00 -21.80 26.95
C VAL A 214 -11.32 -22.07 27.67
N ARG A 215 -11.89 -21.04 28.30
CA ARG A 215 -13.21 -21.09 28.94
C ARG A 215 -14.28 -21.06 27.84
N ARG A 216 -14.74 -22.23 27.39
CA ARG A 216 -15.92 -22.34 26.50
C ARG A 216 -17.15 -21.76 27.22
N ARG A 217 -17.61 -20.58 26.81
CA ARG A 217 -18.97 -20.13 27.11
C ARG A 217 -19.93 -20.93 26.22
N LYS A 218 -20.79 -21.75 26.83
CA LYS A 218 -21.99 -22.28 26.17
C LYS A 218 -22.89 -21.09 25.82
N GLN A 219 -23.19 -20.90 24.54
CA GLN A 219 -24.34 -20.08 24.13
C GLN A 219 -25.62 -20.81 24.57
N PRO A 220 -26.60 -20.11 25.15
CA PRO A 220 -27.94 -20.65 25.31
C PRO A 220 -28.58 -20.77 23.91
N GLN A 221 -29.08 -21.97 23.59
CA GLN A 221 -30.06 -22.12 22.52
C GLN A 221 -31.34 -21.42 22.98
N ALA A 222 -31.85 -20.52 22.14
CA ALA A 222 -33.21 -20.05 22.24
C ALA A 222 -34.09 -20.98 21.38
N ASP A 223 -35.22 -21.38 21.97
CA ASP A 223 -36.32 -22.10 21.32
C ASP A 223 -37.02 -21.24 20.26
#